data_AF-A0A1I1M273-F1
#
_entry.id   AF-A0A1I1M273-F1
#
_cell.length_a   1.000
_cell.length_b   1.000
_cell.length_c   1.000
_cell.angle_alpha   90.00
_cell.angle_beta   90.00
_cell.angle_gamma   90.00
#
_symmetry.space_group_name_H-M   'P 1'
#
loop_
_entity.id
_entity.type
_entity.pdbx_description
1 polymer ?
#
loop_
_entity_poly.entity_id
_entity_poly.type
_entity_poly.pdbx_seq_one_letter_code
_entity_poly.pdbx_strand_id
1 'polypeptide(L)'
;MPGNFDGIKNRKFGIEIEMTGITRCEASKAIKKVLGGDIDHVGGTYDKYTVGDDKGRKWQIVFDSSIYARKKNGDLASDYYKVELNSPVLEYEDFDLLQSVIRALRKAGAITGPDYDCGTHIHIDASDYTPQQIRNLVNLWSSKEDFLWDALQVSSARSNYCKKINRTFVDQINRKKPKTLDEISDLWYAETSNSRYNHYNPTRYHALNLHSLFQHGHYEIRACNASLHAGEVKAQVLLALAISNAAVTKKYCSPAVSHSDNMRYSFRVFLLNLGFIGDEFKNYRAHLLKHLSGNIAWRHPEDAIAQRERLKAEREAARNELVRPVSQYTDEFGVTHDEEQTAPVDDLSGSFGEDESAVTMNM
;
A
#
# COMPACT_ATOMS: atom_id res chain seq x y z
N MET A 1 21.40 10.20 10.02
CA MET A 1 20.35 9.78 10.96
C MET A 1 19.49 8.75 10.24
N PRO A 2 19.38 7.51 10.72
CA PRO A 2 18.25 6.65 10.33
C PRO A 2 16.97 7.45 10.58
N GLY A 3 16.09 7.53 9.59
CA GLY A 3 14.95 8.46 9.59
C GLY A 3 14.05 8.25 10.80
N ASN A 4 13.51 9.35 11.34
CA ASN A 4 12.43 9.27 12.30
C ASN A 4 11.19 8.69 11.57
N PHE A 5 10.94 7.40 11.75
CA PHE A 5 9.80 6.69 11.16
C PHE A 5 8.58 6.68 12.10
N ASP A 6 8.75 7.13 13.35
CA ASP A 6 7.66 7.17 14.34
C ASP A 6 6.54 8.12 13.91
N GLY A 7 6.86 9.13 13.09
CA GLY A 7 5.86 10.05 12.51
C GLY A 7 4.79 9.36 11.64
N ILE A 8 5.01 8.13 11.18
CA ILE A 8 3.98 7.31 10.50
C ILE A 8 2.78 7.09 11.42
N LYS A 9 3.01 6.96 12.73
CA LYS A 9 1.97 6.65 13.74
C LYS A 9 1.22 7.89 14.23
N ASN A 10 1.76 9.08 13.96
CA ASN A 10 1.23 10.34 14.52
C ASN A 10 0.32 11.10 13.57
N ARG A 11 0.15 10.63 12.33
CA ARG A 11 -0.59 11.35 11.30
C ARG A 11 -2.01 10.81 11.16
N LYS A 12 -2.98 11.73 11.18
CA LYS A 12 -4.39 11.44 10.95
C LYS A 12 -4.67 11.16 9.48
N PHE A 13 -5.61 10.26 9.23
CA PHE A 13 -6.05 9.92 7.88
C PHE A 13 -7.56 9.69 7.80
N GLY A 14 -8.09 9.79 6.60
CA GLY A 14 -9.43 9.32 6.24
C GLY A 14 -9.33 8.36 5.06
N ILE A 15 -10.35 7.53 4.87
CA ILE A 15 -10.40 6.60 3.75
C ILE A 15 -11.82 6.51 3.17
N GLU A 16 -11.88 6.53 1.85
CA GLU A 16 -13.07 6.26 1.04
C GLU A 16 -12.87 4.92 0.33
N ILE A 17 -13.84 4.02 0.40
CA ILE A 17 -13.79 2.71 -0.27
C ILE A 17 -15.07 2.52 -1.07
N GLU A 18 -14.93 2.47 -2.39
CA GLU A 18 -16.03 2.23 -3.32
C GLU A 18 -16.29 0.73 -3.48
N MET A 19 -17.57 0.35 -3.58
CA MET A 19 -18.02 -1.03 -3.70
C MET A 19 -19.40 -1.17 -4.34
N THR A 20 -19.70 -2.39 -4.74
CA THR A 20 -21.04 -2.82 -5.17
C THR A 20 -21.37 -4.19 -4.57
N GLY A 21 -22.36 -4.92 -5.08
CA GLY A 21 -22.76 -6.24 -4.59
C GLY A 21 -23.77 -6.23 -3.45
N ILE A 22 -23.78 -5.17 -2.65
CA ILE A 22 -24.76 -4.88 -1.60
C ILE A 22 -25.28 -3.45 -1.71
N THR A 23 -26.46 -3.20 -1.17
CA THR A 23 -27.05 -1.86 -1.09
C THR A 23 -26.40 -1.01 0.01
N ARG A 24 -26.54 0.31 -0.06
CA ARG A 24 -26.13 1.23 1.02
C ARG A 24 -26.73 0.87 2.39
N CYS A 25 -27.99 0.43 2.42
CA CYS A 25 -28.67 -0.02 3.64
C CYS A 25 -28.09 -1.34 4.19
N GLU A 26 -27.73 -2.28 3.32
CA GLU A 26 -27.06 -3.51 3.73
C GLU A 26 -25.64 -3.23 4.24
N ALA A 27 -24.91 -2.32 3.59
CA ALA A 27 -23.59 -1.89 4.04
C ALA A 27 -23.66 -1.20 5.42
N SER A 28 -24.62 -0.31 5.65
CA SER A 28 -24.81 0.33 6.97
C SER A 28 -25.15 -0.68 8.07
N LYS A 29 -26.00 -1.68 7.77
CA LYS A 29 -26.27 -2.81 8.66
C LYS A 29 -25.05 -3.69 8.92
N ALA A 30 -24.17 -3.85 7.94
CA ALA A 30 -22.94 -4.62 8.10
C ALA A 30 -21.97 -3.92 9.05
N ILE A 31 -21.73 -2.63 8.87
CA ILE A 31 -20.78 -1.88 9.71
C ILE A 31 -21.35 -1.59 11.11
N LYS A 32 -22.67 -1.44 11.27
CA LYS A 32 -23.34 -1.34 12.60
C LYS A 32 -22.93 -2.48 13.53
N LYS A 33 -22.79 -3.70 13.02
CA LYS A 33 -22.39 -4.87 13.83
C LYS A 33 -20.99 -4.75 14.42
N VAL A 34 -20.14 -3.92 13.82
CA VAL A 34 -18.77 -3.64 14.28
C VAL A 34 -18.74 -2.38 15.15
N LEU A 35 -19.42 -1.32 14.69
CA LEU A 35 -19.34 0.02 15.31
C LEU A 35 -20.25 0.18 16.53
N GLY A 36 -21.30 -0.63 16.66
CA GLY A 36 -22.23 -0.61 17.79
C GLY A 36 -23.26 0.52 17.78
N GLY A 37 -23.01 1.62 17.06
CA GLY A 37 -23.93 2.76 16.98
C GLY A 37 -25.21 2.51 16.17
N ASP A 38 -26.13 3.47 16.23
CA ASP A 38 -27.36 3.44 15.44
C ASP A 38 -27.16 3.89 14.00
N ILE A 39 -28.00 3.35 13.13
CA ILE A 39 -28.06 3.73 11.71
C ILE A 39 -29.02 4.90 11.60
N ASP A 40 -28.55 5.98 11.02
CA ASP A 40 -29.36 7.14 10.65
C ASP A 40 -29.37 7.29 9.12
N HIS A 41 -30.56 7.31 8.52
CA HIS A 41 -30.75 7.54 7.09
C HIS A 41 -31.00 9.03 6.86
N VAL A 42 -29.92 9.75 6.55
CA VAL A 42 -29.92 11.21 6.35
C VAL A 42 -30.50 11.59 4.99
N GLY A 43 -30.37 10.72 3.98
CA GLY A 43 -30.86 10.97 2.62
C GLY A 43 -30.07 12.03 1.85
N GLY A 44 -30.77 12.86 1.07
CA GLY A 44 -30.18 13.90 0.21
C GLY A 44 -29.65 13.37 -1.13
N THR A 45 -28.91 14.21 -1.87
CA THR A 45 -28.36 13.88 -3.21
C THR A 45 -27.51 12.61 -3.22
N TYR A 46 -26.86 12.30 -2.09
CA TYR A 46 -26.01 11.12 -1.95
C TYR A 46 -26.69 9.93 -1.25
N ASP A 47 -27.99 10.00 -0.97
CA ASP A 47 -28.76 8.97 -0.26
C ASP A 47 -28.00 8.40 0.96
N LYS A 48 -27.55 9.32 1.82
CA LYS A 48 -26.53 9.08 2.82
C LYS A 48 -27.08 8.34 4.03
N TYR A 49 -26.33 7.34 4.49
CA TYR A 49 -26.49 6.71 5.79
C TYR A 49 -25.30 7.07 6.68
N THR A 50 -25.53 7.16 7.99
CA THR A 50 -24.45 7.30 8.97
C THR A 50 -24.56 6.26 10.07
N VAL A 51 -23.41 5.81 10.59
CA VAL A 51 -23.30 4.88 11.71
C VAL A 51 -22.25 5.42 12.68
N GLY A 52 -22.63 5.59 13.95
CA GLY A 52 -21.72 6.05 15.00
C GLY A 52 -20.77 4.94 15.48
N ASP A 53 -19.54 5.31 15.84
CA ASP A 53 -18.63 4.44 16.61
C ASP A 53 -18.64 4.77 18.11
N ASP A 54 -17.87 4.02 18.88
CA ASP A 54 -17.72 4.16 20.34
C ASP A 54 -17.08 5.49 20.79
N LYS A 55 -16.38 6.17 19.87
CA LYS A 55 -15.81 7.51 20.07
C LYS A 55 -16.77 8.62 19.64
N GLY A 56 -18.00 8.29 19.25
CA GLY A 56 -19.00 9.25 18.78
C GLY A 56 -18.73 9.82 17.39
N ARG A 57 -17.80 9.23 16.63
CA ARG A 57 -17.51 9.62 15.25
C ARG A 57 -18.51 8.96 14.30
N LYS A 58 -18.81 9.62 13.18
CA LYS A 58 -19.77 9.11 12.19
C LYS A 58 -19.05 8.55 10.97
N TRP A 59 -19.24 7.26 10.72
CA TRP A 59 -18.94 6.62 9.44
C TRP A 59 -20.11 6.87 8.49
N GLN A 60 -19.82 7.12 7.22
CA GLN A 60 -20.84 7.43 6.22
C GLN A 60 -20.86 6.35 5.13
N ILE A 61 -22.06 6.02 4.66
CA ILE A 61 -22.26 5.19 3.48
C ILE A 61 -23.05 6.05 2.50
N VAL A 62 -22.49 6.30 1.33
CA VAL A 62 -23.02 7.27 0.36
C VAL A 62 -23.10 6.68 -1.04
N PHE A 63 -23.88 7.35 -1.89
CA PHE A 63 -23.96 7.06 -3.32
C PHE A 63 -22.75 7.66 -4.04
N ASP A 64 -22.08 6.84 -4.87
CA ASP A 64 -21.18 7.34 -5.90
C ASP A 64 -21.67 6.91 -7.29
N SER A 65 -22.02 7.91 -8.11
CA SER A 65 -22.48 7.72 -9.48
C SER A 65 -21.48 7.01 -10.40
N SER A 66 -20.17 7.07 -10.07
CA SER A 66 -19.08 6.53 -10.89
C SER A 66 -19.07 4.99 -10.94
N ILE A 67 -19.61 4.34 -9.91
CA ILE A 67 -19.55 2.88 -9.73
C ILE A 67 -20.46 2.16 -10.72
N TYR A 68 -19.96 1.08 -11.32
CA TYR A 68 -20.78 0.19 -12.14
C TYR A 68 -21.51 -0.85 -11.29
N ALA A 69 -22.82 -0.63 -11.11
CA ALA A 69 -23.63 -1.39 -10.17
C ALA A 69 -23.86 -2.85 -10.61
N ARG A 70 -23.48 -3.78 -9.73
CA ARG A 70 -23.63 -5.23 -9.91
C ARG A 70 -24.08 -5.88 -8.62
N LYS A 71 -24.90 -6.92 -8.72
CA LYS A 71 -25.17 -7.83 -7.59
C LYS A 71 -23.98 -8.78 -7.45
N LYS A 72 -23.87 -9.44 -6.29
CA LYS A 72 -22.81 -10.42 -6.02
C LYS A 72 -22.74 -11.56 -7.05
N ASN A 73 -23.86 -11.94 -7.65
CA ASN A 73 -23.94 -12.98 -8.69
C ASN A 73 -23.56 -12.49 -10.10
N GLY A 74 -23.19 -11.22 -10.27
CA GLY A 74 -22.80 -10.63 -11.55
C GLY A 74 -23.94 -9.98 -12.34
N ASP A 75 -25.19 -10.04 -11.84
CA ASP A 75 -26.32 -9.38 -12.49
C ASP A 75 -26.24 -7.86 -12.36
N LEU A 76 -26.80 -7.15 -13.35
CA LEU A 76 -27.05 -5.71 -13.27
C LEU A 76 -27.84 -5.36 -11.99
N ALA A 77 -27.42 -4.28 -11.35
CA ALA A 77 -28.07 -3.77 -10.15
C ALA A 77 -28.50 -2.30 -10.31
N SER A 78 -29.39 -1.85 -9.44
CA SER A 78 -29.84 -0.47 -9.39
C SER A 78 -28.83 0.44 -8.68
N ASP A 79 -29.05 1.75 -8.74
CA ASP A 79 -28.19 2.75 -8.09
C ASP A 79 -28.09 2.61 -6.56
N TYR A 80 -28.97 1.84 -5.93
CA TYR A 80 -28.84 1.49 -4.50
C TYR A 80 -27.57 0.68 -4.20
N TYR A 81 -27.02 -0.01 -5.20
CA TYR A 81 -25.80 -0.82 -5.12
C TYR A 81 -24.53 -0.05 -5.51
N LYS A 82 -24.62 1.25 -5.79
CA LYS A 82 -23.45 2.11 -5.93
C LYS A 82 -23.13 2.70 -4.56
N VAL A 83 -22.10 2.14 -3.91
CA VAL A 83 -21.84 2.34 -2.48
C VAL A 83 -20.42 2.81 -2.27
N GLU A 84 -20.25 3.91 -1.57
CA GLU A 84 -18.95 4.38 -1.06
C GLU A 84 -19.02 4.43 0.48
N LEU A 85 -18.03 3.84 1.14
CA LEU A 85 -17.79 3.97 2.58
C LEU A 85 -16.83 5.12 2.83
N ASN A 86 -17.23 6.11 3.63
CA ASN A 86 -16.35 7.20 4.07
C ASN A 86 -16.11 7.07 5.58
N SER A 87 -14.85 6.91 5.96
CA SER A 87 -14.47 6.90 7.36
C SER A 87 -14.56 8.29 7.98
N PRO A 88 -14.75 8.40 9.31
CA PRO A 88 -14.35 9.62 10.00
C PRO A 88 -12.82 9.79 9.91
N VAL A 89 -12.30 10.87 10.49
CA VAL A 89 -10.85 10.99 10.70
C VAL A 89 -10.40 9.91 11.68
N LEU A 90 -9.44 9.11 11.24
CA LEU A 90 -8.85 7.97 11.95
C LEU A 90 -7.40 8.28 12.36
N GLU A 91 -6.97 7.58 13.40
CA GLU A 91 -5.61 7.58 13.93
C GLU A 91 -5.00 6.17 13.78
N TYR A 92 -3.71 6.03 14.09
CA TYR A 92 -2.98 4.77 13.86
C TYR A 92 -3.58 3.61 14.66
N GLU A 93 -4.11 3.89 15.85
CA GLU A 93 -4.76 2.94 16.75
C GLU A 93 -6.10 2.43 16.20
N ASP A 94 -6.71 3.13 15.25
CA ASP A 94 -7.99 2.73 14.65
C ASP A 94 -7.84 1.67 13.54
N PHE A 95 -6.63 1.21 13.22
CA PHE A 95 -6.44 0.22 12.15
C PHE A 95 -7.23 -1.07 12.36
N ASP A 96 -7.32 -1.58 13.59
CA ASP A 96 -8.05 -2.81 13.87
C ASP A 96 -9.56 -2.64 13.70
N LEU A 97 -10.08 -1.45 14.03
CA LEU A 97 -11.45 -1.07 13.76
C LEU A 97 -11.72 -1.00 12.25
N LEU A 98 -10.89 -0.26 11.50
CA LEU A 98 -11.00 -0.15 10.04
C LEU A 98 -10.97 -1.52 9.37
N GLN A 99 -10.04 -2.39 9.76
CA GLN A 99 -9.95 -3.74 9.23
C GLN A 99 -11.20 -4.57 9.55
N SER A 100 -11.79 -4.41 10.73
CA SER A 100 -13.02 -5.11 11.11
C SER A 100 -14.23 -4.63 10.31
N VAL A 101 -14.34 -3.33 10.05
CA VAL A 101 -15.34 -2.73 9.15
C VAL A 101 -15.23 -3.32 7.74
N ILE A 102 -14.02 -3.36 7.17
CA ILE A 102 -13.76 -3.92 5.83
C ILE A 102 -14.15 -5.41 5.77
N ARG A 103 -13.77 -6.20 6.79
CA ARG A 103 -14.15 -7.63 6.88
C ARG A 103 -15.66 -7.80 6.95
N ALA A 104 -16.37 -6.93 7.68
CA ALA A 104 -17.82 -6.98 7.80
C ALA A 104 -18.52 -6.71 6.46
N LEU A 105 -18.05 -5.72 5.69
CA LEU A 105 -18.56 -5.43 4.35
C LEU A 105 -18.34 -6.60 3.39
N ARG A 106 -17.12 -7.15 3.34
CA ARG A 106 -16.81 -8.33 2.53
C ARG A 106 -17.68 -9.52 2.91
N LYS A 107 -17.87 -9.78 4.21
CA LYS A 107 -18.71 -10.86 4.74
C LYS A 107 -20.20 -10.66 4.37
N ALA A 108 -20.67 -9.42 4.32
CA ALA A 108 -22.03 -9.09 3.89
C ALA A 108 -22.26 -9.31 2.38
N GLY A 109 -21.20 -9.53 1.59
CA GLY A 109 -21.29 -9.80 0.16
C GLY A 109 -20.92 -8.63 -0.72
N ALA A 110 -20.34 -7.56 -0.16
CA ALA A 110 -19.78 -6.48 -0.97
C ALA A 110 -18.67 -7.03 -1.89
N ILE A 111 -18.66 -6.53 -3.12
CA ILE A 111 -17.62 -6.77 -4.12
C ILE A 111 -17.06 -5.44 -4.57
N THR A 112 -15.81 -5.44 -5.03
CA THR A 112 -15.13 -4.24 -5.50
C THR A 112 -14.05 -4.61 -6.50
N GLY A 113 -13.48 -3.61 -7.14
CA GLY A 113 -12.40 -3.77 -8.11
C GLY A 113 -12.60 -2.94 -9.37
N PRO A 114 -11.62 -2.99 -10.29
CA PRO A 114 -11.60 -2.18 -11.50
C PRO A 114 -12.75 -2.49 -12.46
N ASP A 115 -13.26 -3.72 -12.48
CA ASP A 115 -14.40 -4.11 -13.32
C ASP A 115 -15.72 -3.41 -12.94
N TYR A 116 -15.74 -2.76 -11.76
CA TYR A 116 -16.87 -2.00 -11.24
C TYR A 116 -16.57 -0.51 -11.14
N ASP A 117 -15.48 -0.05 -11.75
CA ASP A 117 -14.94 1.31 -11.63
C ASP A 117 -14.62 1.76 -10.19
N CYS A 118 -14.45 0.81 -9.27
CA CYS A 118 -14.25 1.12 -7.85
C CYS A 118 -12.78 1.49 -7.51
N GLY A 119 -12.63 2.54 -6.70
CA GLY A 119 -11.40 3.05 -6.12
C GLY A 119 -11.31 3.00 -4.60
N THR A 120 -10.10 3.19 -4.10
CA THR A 120 -9.85 3.55 -2.70
C THR A 120 -9.13 4.89 -2.67
N HIS A 121 -9.68 5.85 -1.93
CA HIS A 121 -9.09 7.18 -1.75
C HIS A 121 -8.62 7.33 -0.32
N ILE A 122 -7.37 7.78 -0.15
CA ILE A 122 -6.76 7.96 1.16
C ILE A 122 -6.48 9.44 1.36
N HIS A 123 -7.07 10.00 2.40
CA HIS A 123 -6.93 11.39 2.78
C HIS A 123 -5.91 11.48 3.90
N ILE A 124 -4.86 12.28 3.74
CA ILE A 124 -3.84 12.49 4.77
C ILE A 124 -3.88 13.94 5.21
N ASP A 125 -4.05 14.15 6.52
CA ASP A 125 -3.96 15.48 7.11
C ASP A 125 -2.64 16.15 6.74
N ALA A 126 -2.71 17.40 6.31
CA ALA A 126 -1.56 18.19 5.92
C ALA A 126 -1.74 19.67 6.30
N SER A 127 -2.58 19.91 7.30
CA SER A 127 -2.90 21.25 7.79
C SER A 127 -1.68 21.96 8.39
N ASP A 128 -0.69 21.20 8.85
CA ASP A 128 0.59 21.66 9.38
C ASP A 128 1.73 21.67 8.35
N TYR A 129 1.47 21.35 7.08
CA TYR A 129 2.52 21.29 6.07
C TYR A 129 3.02 22.68 5.69
N THR A 130 4.34 22.82 5.68
CA THR A 130 5.01 23.96 5.05
C THR A 130 5.06 23.80 3.52
N PRO A 131 5.23 24.91 2.77
CA PRO A 131 5.43 24.85 1.31
C PRO A 131 6.60 23.97 0.88
N GLN A 132 7.66 23.88 1.67
CA GLN A 132 8.79 22.98 1.40
C GLN A 132 8.39 21.50 1.55
N GLN A 133 7.55 21.15 2.52
CA GLN A 133 7.09 19.78 2.73
C GLN A 133 6.10 19.34 1.65
N ILE A 134 5.25 20.25 1.15
CA ILE A 134 4.40 19.98 -0.02
C ILE A 134 5.25 19.74 -1.26
N ARG A 135 6.30 20.55 -1.47
CA ARG A 135 7.27 20.30 -2.56
C ARG A 135 7.94 18.93 -2.42
N ASN A 136 8.31 18.53 -1.21
CA ASN A 136 8.87 17.20 -0.97
C ASN A 136 7.86 16.09 -1.27
N LEU A 137 6.58 16.26 -0.89
CA LEU A 137 5.50 15.32 -1.19
C LEU A 137 5.35 15.14 -2.70
N VAL A 138 5.23 16.26 -3.43
CA VAL A 138 5.11 16.27 -4.89
C VAL A 138 6.30 15.54 -5.53
N ASN A 139 7.52 15.86 -5.12
CA ASN A 139 8.73 15.24 -5.69
C ASN A 139 8.84 13.75 -5.34
N LEU A 140 8.50 13.37 -4.11
CA LEU A 140 8.53 11.98 -3.66
C LEU A 140 7.52 11.12 -4.44
N TRP A 141 6.30 11.65 -4.64
CA TRP A 141 5.29 11.01 -5.47
C TRP A 141 5.72 10.94 -6.93
N SER A 142 6.05 12.08 -7.55
CA SER A 142 6.33 12.19 -8.98
C SER A 142 7.55 11.39 -9.42
N SER A 143 8.55 11.20 -8.54
CA SER A 143 9.74 10.41 -8.82
C SER A 143 9.51 8.90 -8.77
N LYS A 144 8.46 8.46 -8.08
CA LYS A 144 8.10 7.04 -7.88
C LYS A 144 6.76 6.66 -8.49
N GLU A 145 6.13 7.56 -9.22
CA GLU A 145 4.77 7.40 -9.71
C GLU A 145 4.58 6.14 -10.56
N ASP A 146 5.54 5.75 -11.39
CA ASP A 146 5.46 4.52 -12.18
C ASP A 146 5.48 3.27 -11.29
N PHE A 147 6.35 3.23 -10.27
CA PHE A 147 6.39 2.15 -9.29
C PHE A 147 5.07 2.05 -8.52
N LEU A 148 4.51 3.20 -8.13
CA LEU A 148 3.25 3.28 -7.40
C LEU A 148 2.07 2.83 -8.26
N TRP A 149 2.10 3.17 -9.55
CA TRP A 149 1.09 2.76 -10.52
C TRP A 149 0.99 1.24 -10.60
N ASP A 150 2.14 0.57 -10.73
CA ASP A 150 2.22 -0.88 -10.80
C ASP A 150 1.93 -1.53 -9.44
N ALA A 151 2.51 -1.02 -8.35
CA ALA A 151 2.33 -1.62 -7.02
C ALA A 151 0.87 -1.54 -6.53
N LEU A 152 0.18 -0.44 -6.83
CA LEU A 152 -1.22 -0.21 -6.45
C LEU A 152 -2.22 -0.68 -7.52
N GLN A 153 -1.70 -1.24 -8.62
CA GLN A 153 -2.46 -1.80 -9.74
C GLN A 153 -3.40 -0.81 -10.41
N VAL A 154 -3.07 0.49 -10.44
CA VAL A 154 -3.97 1.55 -10.92
C VAL A 154 -4.52 1.20 -12.31
N SER A 155 -5.83 0.93 -12.38
CA SER A 155 -6.47 0.54 -13.63
C SER A 155 -6.50 1.67 -14.65
N SER A 156 -6.19 1.36 -15.92
CA SER A 156 -6.32 2.29 -17.04
C SER A 156 -7.76 2.73 -17.28
N ALA A 157 -8.76 1.93 -16.90
CA ALA A 157 -10.18 2.31 -16.95
C ALA A 157 -10.47 3.55 -16.08
N ARG A 158 -9.71 3.74 -14.99
CA ARG A 158 -9.84 4.87 -14.06
C ARG A 158 -9.06 6.11 -14.51
N SER A 159 -8.42 6.09 -15.68
CA SER A 159 -7.55 7.19 -16.16
C SER A 159 -8.26 8.55 -16.28
N ASN A 160 -9.59 8.56 -16.46
CA ASN A 160 -10.37 9.80 -16.47
C ASN A 160 -10.49 10.45 -15.07
N TYR A 161 -10.50 9.64 -14.02
CA TYR A 161 -10.73 10.04 -12.62
C TYR A 161 -9.50 9.86 -11.71
N CYS A 162 -8.40 9.31 -12.26
CA CYS A 162 -7.11 9.11 -11.62
C CYS A 162 -5.99 9.19 -12.68
N LYS A 163 -5.43 10.39 -12.85
CA LYS A 163 -4.35 10.73 -13.78
C LYS A 163 -3.02 10.79 -13.07
N LYS A 164 -1.94 10.46 -13.78
CA LYS A 164 -0.58 10.80 -13.32
C LYS A 164 -0.46 12.31 -13.10
N ILE A 165 0.44 12.72 -12.21
CA ILE A 165 0.65 14.11 -11.85
C ILE A 165 1.05 14.93 -13.07
N ASN A 166 0.56 16.17 -13.15
CA ASN A 166 0.92 17.09 -14.22
C ASN A 166 2.43 17.42 -14.15
N ARG A 167 3.19 17.00 -15.16
CA ARG A 167 4.65 17.21 -15.21
C ARG A 167 5.04 18.68 -15.32
N THR A 168 4.23 19.51 -15.98
CA THR A 168 4.42 20.96 -16.00
C THR A 168 4.34 21.56 -14.59
N PHE A 169 3.41 21.08 -13.75
CA PHE A 169 3.33 21.50 -12.35
C PHE A 169 4.58 21.10 -11.57
N VAL A 170 5.07 19.85 -11.73
CA VAL A 170 6.30 19.36 -11.08
C VAL A 170 7.51 20.20 -11.48
N ASP A 171 7.65 20.56 -12.75
CA ASP A 171 8.75 21.40 -13.22
C ASP A 171 8.65 22.82 -12.64
N GLN A 172 7.46 23.42 -12.69
CA GLN A 172 7.24 24.78 -12.20
C GLN A 172 7.44 24.91 -10.69
N ILE A 173 6.96 23.97 -9.88
CA ILE A 173 7.09 24.02 -8.42
C ILE A 173 8.57 23.86 -7.99
N ASN A 174 9.38 23.13 -8.76
CA ASN A 174 10.81 22.97 -8.50
C ASN A 174 11.65 24.13 -9.03
N ARG A 175 11.25 24.75 -10.14
CA ARG A 175 11.90 25.95 -10.68
C ARG A 175 11.63 27.19 -9.81
N LYS A 176 10.37 27.45 -9.47
CA LYS A 176 9.94 28.64 -8.73
C LYS A 176 10.21 28.54 -7.23
N LYS A 177 10.18 27.32 -6.66
CA LYS A 177 10.41 27.05 -5.22
C LYS A 177 9.54 27.94 -4.31
N PRO A 178 8.20 27.91 -4.48
CA PRO A 178 7.27 28.78 -3.77
C PRO A 178 7.44 28.72 -2.26
N LYS A 179 7.14 29.86 -1.62
CA LYS A 179 7.30 30.12 -0.18
C LYS A 179 5.97 30.22 0.56
N THR A 180 4.86 30.20 -0.17
CA THR A 180 3.51 30.22 0.41
C THR A 180 2.64 29.09 -0.17
N LEU A 181 1.54 28.76 0.51
CA LEU A 181 0.55 27.82 -0.01
C LEU A 181 -0.21 28.39 -1.20
N ASP A 182 -0.47 29.71 -1.21
CA ASP A 182 -1.16 30.38 -2.31
C ASP A 182 -0.38 30.29 -3.62
N GLU A 183 0.94 30.48 -3.58
CA GLU A 183 1.79 30.30 -4.76
C GLU A 183 1.76 28.84 -5.26
N ILE A 184 1.71 27.84 -4.37
CA ILE A 184 1.58 26.43 -4.79
C ILE A 184 0.19 26.21 -5.40
N SER A 185 -0.86 26.75 -4.79
CA SER A 185 -2.24 26.70 -5.30
C SER A 185 -2.32 27.28 -6.71
N ASP A 186 -1.72 28.44 -6.95
CA ASP A 186 -1.72 29.08 -8.27
C ASP A 186 -1.03 28.21 -9.33
N LEU A 187 0.05 27.50 -8.97
CA LEU A 187 0.69 26.54 -9.87
C LEU A 187 -0.16 25.29 -10.11
N TRP A 188 -0.84 24.80 -9.07
CA TRP A 188 -1.69 23.61 -9.15
C TRP A 188 -2.86 23.84 -10.11
N TYR A 189 -3.56 24.97 -9.97
CA TYR A 189 -4.72 25.28 -10.81
C TYR A 189 -4.37 25.83 -12.21
N ALA A 190 -3.09 26.04 -12.53
CA ALA A 190 -2.67 26.62 -13.82
C ALA A 190 -3.03 25.76 -15.05
N GLU A 191 -3.39 24.49 -14.86
CA GLU A 191 -3.78 23.58 -15.94
C GLU A 191 -5.24 23.73 -16.41
N THR A 192 -6.05 24.53 -15.71
CA THR A 192 -7.47 24.71 -16.03
C THR A 192 -7.91 26.15 -15.85
N SER A 193 -8.88 26.59 -16.65
CA SER A 193 -9.57 27.87 -16.46
C SER A 193 -10.72 27.79 -15.45
N ASN A 194 -11.04 26.59 -14.95
CA ASN A 194 -12.10 26.39 -13.97
C ASN A 194 -11.75 27.05 -12.63
N SER A 195 -12.78 27.58 -11.96
CA SER A 195 -12.64 28.16 -10.63
C SER A 195 -12.07 27.14 -9.64
N ARG A 196 -11.10 27.59 -8.83
CA ARG A 196 -10.50 26.78 -7.74
C ARG A 196 -11.50 26.41 -6.64
N TYR A 197 -12.65 27.08 -6.59
CA TYR A 197 -13.73 26.81 -5.62
C TYR A 197 -14.74 25.78 -6.13
N ASN A 198 -14.63 25.32 -7.38
CA ASN A 198 -15.53 24.30 -7.90
C ASN A 198 -15.22 22.96 -7.23
N HIS A 199 -16.23 22.31 -6.65
CA HIS A 199 -16.10 20.97 -6.07
C HIS A 199 -15.61 19.94 -7.10
N TYR A 200 -16.13 19.99 -8.33
CA TYR A 200 -15.69 19.14 -9.44
C TYR A 200 -14.61 19.80 -10.30
N ASN A 201 -13.61 20.43 -9.68
CA ASN A 201 -12.47 20.99 -10.41
C ASN A 201 -11.65 19.86 -11.07
N PRO A 202 -11.27 19.95 -12.36
CA PRO A 202 -10.54 18.88 -13.07
C PRO A 202 -9.21 18.47 -12.43
N THR A 203 -8.55 19.39 -11.72
CA THR A 203 -7.27 19.13 -11.05
C THR A 203 -7.41 18.08 -9.93
N ARG A 204 -8.63 17.84 -9.42
CA ARG A 204 -8.89 16.83 -8.38
C ARG A 204 -8.62 15.40 -8.85
N TYR A 205 -8.63 15.16 -10.16
CA TYR A 205 -8.52 13.81 -10.73
C TYR A 205 -7.08 13.37 -10.95
N HIS A 206 -6.11 13.98 -10.28
CA HIS A 206 -4.75 13.47 -10.20
C HIS A 206 -4.60 12.43 -9.08
N ALA A 207 -3.75 11.44 -9.30
CA ALA A 207 -3.48 10.35 -8.38
C ALA A 207 -2.96 10.84 -7.02
N LEU A 208 -2.11 11.87 -7.02
CA LEU A 208 -1.88 12.75 -5.89
C LEU A 208 -2.71 14.02 -6.11
N ASN A 209 -3.80 14.17 -5.37
CA ASN A 209 -4.72 15.29 -5.48
C ASN A 209 -4.45 16.33 -4.37
N LEU A 210 -4.04 17.54 -4.78
CA LEU A 210 -3.85 18.69 -3.88
C LEU A 210 -5.06 19.65 -3.83
N HIS A 211 -6.12 19.42 -4.61
CA HIS A 211 -7.34 20.23 -4.55
C HIS A 211 -7.95 20.24 -3.14
N SER A 212 -8.02 19.07 -2.50
CA SER A 212 -8.50 18.91 -1.12
C SER A 212 -7.62 19.64 -0.11
N LEU A 213 -6.32 19.79 -0.38
CA LEU A 213 -5.39 20.47 0.53
C LEU A 213 -5.79 21.94 0.67
N PHE A 214 -6.05 22.61 -0.44
CA PHE A 214 -6.39 24.02 -0.47
C PHE A 214 -7.80 24.32 0.06
N GLN A 215 -8.71 23.34 0.03
CA GLN A 215 -10.08 23.51 0.52
C GLN A 215 -10.27 23.06 1.97
N HIS A 216 -9.54 22.03 2.39
CA HIS A 216 -9.85 21.27 3.60
C HIS A 216 -8.63 20.87 4.44
N GLY A 217 -7.42 21.29 4.05
CA GLY A 217 -6.20 21.05 4.83
C GLY A 217 -5.68 19.62 4.80
N HIS A 218 -6.13 18.78 3.87
CA HIS A 218 -5.64 17.41 3.70
C HIS A 218 -5.44 17.11 2.21
N TYR A 219 -4.45 16.31 1.82
CA TYR A 219 -4.34 15.86 0.43
C TYR A 219 -4.93 14.46 0.26
N GLU A 220 -5.26 14.10 -0.96
CA GLU A 220 -5.85 12.80 -1.29
C GLU A 220 -4.91 12.00 -2.20
N ILE A 221 -4.83 10.69 -1.96
CA ILE A 221 -4.21 9.71 -2.85
C ILE A 221 -5.32 8.85 -3.46
N ARG A 222 -5.57 9.03 -4.76
CA ARG A 222 -6.63 8.33 -5.52
C ARG A 222 -6.15 7.05 -6.23
N ALA A 223 -4.86 6.75 -6.12
CA ALA A 223 -4.15 5.73 -6.90
C ALA A 223 -4.38 4.28 -6.44
N CYS A 224 -5.23 4.01 -5.47
CA CYS A 224 -5.45 2.64 -5.02
C CYS A 224 -6.61 2.03 -5.79
N ASN A 225 -6.40 0.87 -6.43
CA ASN A 225 -7.55 0.03 -6.78
C ASN A 225 -8.26 -0.37 -5.50
N ALA A 226 -9.59 -0.37 -5.56
CA ALA A 226 -10.38 -0.76 -4.42
C ALA A 226 -10.11 -2.20 -4.02
N SER A 227 -10.04 -2.44 -2.71
CA SER A 227 -9.90 -3.77 -2.13
C SER A 227 -10.78 -3.89 -0.91
N LEU A 228 -11.40 -5.06 -0.74
CA LEU A 228 -12.05 -5.47 0.50
C LEU A 228 -11.19 -6.49 1.27
N HIS A 229 -9.90 -6.57 0.96
CA HIS A 229 -8.92 -7.29 1.74
C HIS A 229 -8.30 -6.37 2.79
N ALA A 230 -8.66 -6.57 4.06
CA ALA A 230 -8.25 -5.70 5.16
C ALA A 230 -6.72 -5.50 5.29
N GLY A 231 -5.90 -6.50 4.94
CA GLY A 231 -4.44 -6.38 4.93
C GLY A 231 -3.90 -5.53 3.79
N GLU A 232 -4.57 -5.52 2.64
CA GLU A 232 -4.16 -4.72 1.48
C GLU A 232 -4.52 -3.26 1.70
N VAL A 233 -5.74 -2.98 2.18
CA VAL A 233 -6.17 -1.62 2.53
C VAL A 233 -5.26 -1.03 3.60
N LYS A 234 -4.93 -1.79 4.66
CA LYS A 234 -3.95 -1.33 5.67
C LYS A 234 -2.59 -1.05 5.05
N ALA A 235 -2.10 -1.87 4.11
CA ALA A 235 -0.84 -1.63 3.42
C ALA A 235 -0.86 -0.33 2.58
N GLN A 236 -1.99 -0.04 1.91
CA GLN A 236 -2.18 1.19 1.13
C GLN A 236 -2.15 2.43 2.04
N VAL A 237 -2.87 2.42 3.18
CA VAL A 237 -2.86 3.53 4.14
C VAL A 237 -1.47 3.71 4.76
N LEU A 238 -0.81 2.62 5.18
CA LEU A 238 0.56 2.69 5.71
C LEU A 238 1.54 3.28 4.70
N LEU A 239 1.39 2.98 3.41
CA LEU A 239 2.21 3.57 2.36
C LEU A 239 1.98 5.08 2.27
N ALA A 240 0.71 5.53 2.31
CA ALA A 240 0.36 6.94 2.31
C ALA A 240 0.94 7.70 3.51
N LEU A 241 0.82 7.13 4.71
CA LEU A 241 1.40 7.68 5.95
C LEU A 241 2.93 7.71 5.90
N ALA A 242 3.58 6.70 5.33
CA ALA A 242 5.03 6.68 5.19
C ALA A 242 5.56 7.69 4.16
N ILE A 243 4.83 7.90 3.06
CA ILE A 243 5.10 8.97 2.09
C ILE A 243 4.95 10.34 2.76
N SER A 244 3.88 10.54 3.54
CA SER A 244 3.67 11.74 4.36
C SER A 244 4.84 12.01 5.30
N ASN A 245 5.21 11.03 6.11
CA ASN A 245 6.32 11.14 7.05
C ASN A 245 7.63 11.49 6.34
N ALA A 246 7.93 10.85 5.21
CA ALA A 246 9.10 11.17 4.41
C ALA A 246 9.07 12.60 3.83
N ALA A 247 7.90 13.10 3.41
CA ALA A 247 7.75 14.46 2.92
C ALA A 247 8.02 15.52 4.01
N VAL A 248 7.58 15.25 5.23
CA VAL A 248 7.71 16.13 6.40
C VAL A 248 9.13 16.13 6.97
N THR A 249 9.77 14.96 7.03
CA THR A 249 11.07 14.77 7.72
C THR A 249 12.29 15.02 6.83
N LYS A 250 12.17 14.83 5.51
CA LYS A 250 13.31 15.02 4.59
C LYS A 250 13.53 16.51 4.31
N LYS A 251 14.79 16.93 4.28
CA LYS A 251 15.16 18.29 3.85
C LYS A 251 14.83 18.53 2.38
N TYR A 252 14.95 17.50 1.54
CA TYR A 252 14.72 17.57 0.11
C TYR A 252 14.39 16.18 -0.46
N CYS A 253 13.46 16.12 -1.41
CA CYS A 253 13.20 14.97 -2.26
C CYS A 253 13.49 15.32 -3.72
N SER A 254 14.22 14.45 -4.43
CA SER A 254 14.49 14.65 -5.87
C SER A 254 13.21 14.41 -6.69
N PRO A 255 12.88 15.27 -7.68
CA PRO A 255 11.76 15.06 -8.59
C PRO A 255 12.09 14.08 -9.73
N ALA A 256 13.36 13.68 -9.88
CA ALA A 256 13.83 12.85 -10.98
C ALA A 256 13.09 11.50 -11.01
N VAL A 257 12.48 11.18 -12.15
CA VAL A 257 11.77 9.91 -12.35
C VAL A 257 12.74 8.76 -12.18
N SER A 258 12.39 7.84 -11.30
CA SER A 258 13.18 6.64 -11.08
C SER A 258 12.86 5.63 -12.18
N HIS A 259 13.90 4.99 -12.71
CA HIS A 259 13.77 3.85 -13.63
C HIS A 259 14.47 2.64 -13.02
N SER A 260 13.94 1.45 -13.28
CA SER A 260 14.55 0.21 -12.82
C SER A 260 14.24 -0.93 -13.79
N ASP A 261 15.26 -1.75 -14.03
CA ASP A 261 15.20 -3.05 -14.69
C ASP A 261 14.63 -4.15 -13.78
N ASN A 262 14.82 -4.03 -12.47
CA ASN A 262 14.16 -4.87 -11.47
C ASN A 262 13.24 -4.06 -10.54
N MET A 263 11.96 -4.00 -10.92
CA MET A 263 10.95 -3.19 -10.25
C MET A 263 10.70 -3.64 -8.80
N ARG A 264 10.62 -4.95 -8.57
CA ARG A 264 10.37 -5.53 -7.25
C ARG A 264 11.49 -5.23 -6.25
N TYR A 265 12.75 -5.41 -6.64
CA TYR A 265 13.90 -5.05 -5.79
C TYR A 265 13.91 -3.56 -5.45
N SER A 266 13.82 -2.71 -6.48
CA SER A 266 13.93 -1.25 -6.31
C SER A 266 12.78 -0.67 -5.49
N PHE A 267 11.56 -1.20 -5.65
CA PHE A 267 10.43 -0.80 -4.80
C PHE A 267 10.60 -1.27 -3.36
N ARG A 268 11.10 -2.49 -3.13
CA ARG A 268 11.42 -2.95 -1.77
C ARG A 268 12.41 -2.02 -1.09
N VAL A 269 13.48 -1.62 -1.78
CA VAL A 269 14.45 -0.64 -1.25
C VAL A 269 13.78 0.71 -0.97
N PHE A 270 12.87 1.15 -1.82
CA PHE A 270 12.09 2.36 -1.58
C PHE A 270 11.23 2.24 -0.31
N LEU A 271 10.50 1.15 -0.12
CA LEU A 271 9.68 0.89 1.08
C LEU A 271 10.53 0.86 2.36
N LEU A 272 11.72 0.25 2.31
CA LEU A 272 12.67 0.27 3.44
C LEU A 272 13.09 1.70 3.80
N ASN A 273 13.37 2.53 2.79
CA ASN A 273 13.71 3.95 2.99
C ASN A 273 12.54 4.82 3.45
N LEU A 274 11.31 4.34 3.32
CA LEU A 274 10.11 4.97 3.88
C LEU A 274 9.82 4.53 5.33
N GLY A 275 10.48 3.49 5.83
CA GLY A 275 10.32 3.01 7.20
C GLY A 275 9.61 1.65 7.34
N PHE A 276 9.36 0.93 6.24
CA PHE A 276 8.80 -0.44 6.31
C PHE A 276 9.88 -1.45 6.75
N ILE A 277 10.35 -1.34 7.99
CA ILE A 277 11.46 -2.11 8.57
C ILE A 277 10.93 -2.98 9.70
N GLY A 278 11.48 -4.19 9.86
CA GLY A 278 11.06 -5.12 10.92
C GLY A 278 9.84 -5.97 10.57
N ASP A 279 9.42 -6.79 11.53
CA ASP A 279 8.36 -7.78 11.35
C ASP A 279 6.96 -7.16 11.28
N GLU A 280 6.74 -6.04 11.97
CA GLU A 280 5.49 -5.25 11.91
C GLU A 280 5.09 -4.94 10.45
N PHE A 281 6.07 -4.63 9.60
CA PHE A 281 5.83 -4.23 8.21
C PHE A 281 6.07 -5.36 7.18
N LYS A 282 6.43 -6.57 7.62
CA LYS A 282 6.73 -7.69 6.71
C LYS A 282 5.56 -8.04 5.80
N ASN A 283 4.37 -8.21 6.38
CA ASN A 283 3.17 -8.58 5.64
C ASN A 283 2.69 -7.46 4.70
N TYR A 284 2.77 -6.20 5.15
CA TYR A 284 2.36 -5.06 4.31
C TYR A 284 3.32 -4.82 3.14
N ARG A 285 4.63 -5.04 3.33
CA ARG A 285 5.58 -5.07 2.20
C ARG A 285 5.23 -6.15 1.20
N ALA A 286 4.86 -7.34 1.66
CA ALA A 286 4.46 -8.43 0.76
C ALA A 286 3.25 -8.02 -0.11
N HIS A 287 2.23 -7.40 0.49
CA HIS A 287 1.07 -6.88 -0.25
C HIS A 287 1.46 -5.84 -1.31
N LEU A 288 2.39 -4.94 -1.00
CA LEU A 288 2.84 -3.87 -1.92
C LEU A 288 3.81 -4.37 -3.01
N LEU A 289 4.45 -5.53 -2.82
CA LEU A 289 5.44 -6.09 -3.74
C LEU A 289 4.90 -7.24 -4.60
N LYS A 290 3.68 -7.73 -4.33
CA LYS A 290 3.17 -8.96 -4.96
C LYS A 290 2.94 -8.83 -6.47
N HIS A 291 2.66 -7.63 -6.97
CA HIS A 291 2.37 -7.38 -8.38
C HIS A 291 3.57 -6.86 -9.18
N LEU A 292 4.73 -6.68 -8.55
CA LEU A 292 5.93 -6.20 -9.22
C LEU A 292 6.78 -7.35 -9.73
N SER A 293 7.23 -7.24 -10.98
CA SER A 293 8.13 -8.22 -11.62
C SER A 293 9.58 -8.09 -11.12
N GLY A 294 10.32 -9.19 -11.20
CA GLY A 294 11.73 -9.26 -10.85
C GLY A 294 12.03 -9.92 -9.51
N ASN A 295 13.33 -10.06 -9.22
CA ASN A 295 13.84 -10.70 -8.02
C ASN A 295 13.73 -9.74 -6.81
N ILE A 296 13.37 -10.25 -5.63
CA ILE A 296 13.21 -9.42 -4.42
C ILE A 296 14.53 -9.13 -3.68
N ALA A 297 15.51 -10.03 -3.80
CA ALA A 297 16.76 -10.03 -3.03
C ALA A 297 17.90 -9.35 -3.78
N TRP A 298 17.95 -9.48 -5.10
CA TRP A 298 19.04 -9.01 -5.95
C TRP A 298 18.53 -8.04 -7.01
N ARG A 299 19.26 -6.95 -7.23
CA ARG A 299 18.93 -6.01 -8.30
C ARG A 299 19.19 -6.67 -9.65
N HIS A 300 20.40 -7.21 -9.82
CA HIS A 300 20.81 -7.87 -11.04
C HIS A 300 20.99 -9.39 -10.82
N PRO A 301 20.51 -10.26 -11.72
CA PRO A 301 20.63 -11.72 -11.57
C PRO A 301 22.07 -12.22 -11.42
N GLU A 302 23.04 -11.56 -12.07
CA GLU A 302 24.46 -11.88 -12.00
C GLU A 302 25.02 -11.78 -10.57
N ASP A 303 24.52 -10.86 -9.76
CA ASP A 303 24.94 -10.72 -8.36
C ASP A 303 24.56 -11.96 -7.54
N ALA A 304 23.39 -12.54 -7.82
CA ALA A 304 22.92 -13.76 -7.16
C ALA A 304 23.77 -14.98 -7.54
N ILE A 305 24.19 -15.06 -8.80
CA ILE A 305 25.05 -16.12 -9.32
C ILE A 305 26.44 -16.01 -8.69
N ALA A 306 27.05 -14.82 -8.74
CA ALA A 306 28.36 -14.57 -8.16
C ALA A 306 28.41 -14.88 -6.65
N GLN A 307 27.36 -14.50 -5.90
CA GLN A 307 27.29 -14.83 -4.47
C GLN A 307 27.15 -16.34 -4.23
N ARG A 308 26.38 -17.05 -5.06
CA ARG A 308 26.24 -18.51 -4.96
C ARG A 308 27.56 -19.22 -5.26
N GLU A 309 28.28 -18.77 -6.28
CA GLU A 309 29.61 -19.29 -6.63
C GLU A 309 30.62 -19.04 -5.52
N ARG A 310 30.62 -17.83 -4.94
CA ARG A 310 31.46 -17.49 -3.79
C ARG A 310 31.17 -18.40 -2.58
N LEU A 311 29.91 -18.57 -2.20
CA LEU A 311 29.52 -19.45 -1.08
C LEU A 311 29.87 -20.92 -1.36
N LYS A 312 29.79 -21.36 -2.62
CA LYS A 312 30.22 -22.71 -3.03
C LYS A 312 31.73 -22.87 -2.89
N ALA A 313 32.51 -21.89 -3.37
CA ALA A 313 33.97 -21.88 -3.23
C ALA A 313 34.41 -21.83 -1.76
N GLU A 314 33.75 -21.04 -0.91
CA GLU A 314 34.01 -20.99 0.54
C GLU A 314 33.71 -22.35 1.20
N ARG A 315 32.61 -23.03 0.82
CA ARG A 315 32.29 -24.38 1.33
C ARG A 315 33.29 -25.44 0.84
N GLU A 316 33.72 -25.37 -0.41
CA GLU A 316 34.72 -26.29 -0.97
C GLU A 316 36.11 -26.06 -0.34
N ALA A 317 36.49 -24.81 -0.11
CA ALA A 317 37.72 -24.45 0.59
C ALA A 317 37.69 -24.96 2.05
N ALA A 318 36.60 -24.71 2.79
CA ALA A 318 36.43 -25.20 4.15
C ALA A 318 36.46 -26.75 4.22
N ARG A 319 35.83 -27.43 3.25
CA ARG A 319 35.90 -28.89 3.14
C ARG A 319 37.33 -29.36 2.86
N ASN A 320 38.06 -28.70 1.97
CA ASN A 320 39.44 -29.07 1.66
C ASN A 320 40.40 -28.76 2.81
N GLU A 321 40.16 -27.72 3.61
CA GLU A 321 40.91 -27.46 4.85
C GLU A 321 40.66 -28.53 5.92
N LEU A 322 39.42 -29.05 6.04
CA LEU A 322 39.08 -30.18 6.90
C LEU A 322 39.66 -31.53 6.42
N VAL A 323 40.05 -31.63 5.14
CA VAL A 323 40.54 -32.87 4.50
C VAL A 323 42.07 -32.86 4.28
N ARG A 324 42.79 -31.77 4.60
CA ARG A 324 44.26 -31.76 4.63
C ARG A 324 44.77 -32.34 5.97
N PRO A 325 45.71 -33.29 5.95
CA PRO A 325 45.58 -34.50 6.76
C PRO A 325 46.14 -34.41 8.17
N VAL A 326 45.49 -35.15 9.07
CA VAL A 326 46.16 -35.94 10.12
C VAL A 326 47.13 -36.91 9.40
N SER A 327 48.35 -36.47 9.12
CA SER A 327 49.42 -37.34 8.60
C SER A 327 50.75 -37.13 9.31
N GLN A 328 50.72 -36.88 10.62
CA GLN A 328 51.88 -37.09 11.50
C GLN A 328 51.39 -37.65 12.84
N TYR A 329 52.08 -38.66 13.35
CA TYR A 329 51.76 -39.53 14.52
C TYR A 329 50.74 -40.63 14.18
N THR A 330 51.03 -41.94 14.23
CA THR A 330 52.09 -42.72 14.90
C THR A 330 52.07 -44.15 14.34
N ASP A 331 53.25 -44.73 14.13
CA ASP A 331 53.46 -46.18 14.19
C ASP A 331 53.47 -46.65 15.66
N GLU A 332 53.15 -47.94 15.84
CA GLU A 332 53.38 -48.83 17.00
C GLU A 332 52.19 -49.27 17.89
N PHE A 333 51.71 -50.47 17.53
CA PHE A 333 51.29 -51.62 18.35
C PHE A 333 50.06 -51.56 19.28
N GLY A 334 49.15 -52.54 19.07
CA GLY A 334 48.33 -53.14 20.14
C GLY A 334 46.95 -53.65 19.72
N VAL A 335 46.87 -54.91 19.31
CA VAL A 335 45.62 -55.65 19.03
C VAL A 335 44.84 -55.94 20.30
N THR A 336 43.51 -55.72 20.32
CA THR A 336 42.51 -56.63 20.94
C THR A 336 41.10 -56.40 20.37
N HIS A 337 40.32 -57.49 20.38
CA HIS A 337 39.09 -57.80 19.65
C HIS A 337 37.80 -57.01 19.96
N ASP A 338 36.96 -56.97 18.92
CA ASP A 338 35.49 -57.02 18.82
C ASP A 338 34.60 -56.60 20.01
N GLU A 339 33.69 -55.64 19.73
CA GLU A 339 32.26 -55.82 20.06
C GLU A 339 31.39 -54.91 19.18
N GLU A 340 30.42 -55.55 18.53
CA GLU A 340 29.41 -55.01 17.64
C GLU A 340 28.27 -54.40 18.47
N GLN A 341 28.01 -53.09 18.34
CA GLN A 341 26.77 -52.51 18.85
C GLN A 341 26.29 -51.33 18.01
N THR A 342 25.10 -51.54 17.47
CA THR A 342 24.29 -50.67 16.63
C THR A 342 23.58 -49.60 17.46
N ALA A 343 23.57 -48.34 16.99
CA ALA A 343 22.54 -47.35 17.35
C ALA A 343 22.48 -46.20 16.30
N PRO A 344 21.34 -45.51 16.17
CA PRO A 344 20.85 -44.97 14.91
C PRO A 344 21.32 -43.56 14.57
N VAL A 345 21.26 -43.25 13.28
CA VAL A 345 21.40 -41.94 12.66
C VAL A 345 20.10 -41.16 12.86
N ASP A 346 20.14 -40.06 13.60
CA ASP A 346 19.08 -39.05 13.60
C ASP A 346 19.26 -38.13 12.38
N ASP A 347 18.28 -38.23 11.49
CA ASP A 347 18.02 -37.37 10.34
C ASP A 347 17.36 -36.07 10.82
N LEU A 348 18.05 -34.94 10.68
CA LEU A 348 17.46 -33.60 10.80
C LEU A 348 17.38 -32.92 9.44
N SER A 349 16.56 -33.49 8.55
CA SER A 349 15.99 -32.81 7.39
C SER A 349 14.73 -32.02 7.78
N GLY A 350 14.94 -30.78 8.23
CA GLY A 350 13.87 -29.81 8.48
C GLY A 350 13.41 -29.10 7.20
N SER A 351 12.42 -29.69 6.55
CA SER A 351 11.64 -29.18 5.40
C SER A 351 11.07 -27.75 5.61
N PHE A 352 11.26 -26.88 4.63
CA PHE A 352 10.43 -25.69 4.41
C PHE A 352 9.24 -26.08 3.55
N GLY A 353 8.03 -26.05 4.13
CA GLY A 353 6.78 -26.32 3.42
C GLY A 353 6.48 -25.23 2.38
N GLU A 354 6.40 -25.66 1.13
CA GLU A 354 5.65 -25.01 0.07
C GLU A 354 4.19 -25.47 0.20
N ASP A 355 3.26 -24.52 0.37
CA ASP A 355 1.83 -24.79 0.32
C ASP A 355 1.29 -24.19 -1.00
N GLU A 356 1.14 -25.06 -1.99
CA GLU A 356 0.49 -24.78 -3.27
C GLU A 356 -1.03 -24.67 -3.08
N SER A 357 -1.60 -23.49 -3.30
CA SER A 357 -3.04 -23.34 -3.46
C SER A 357 -3.45 -23.72 -4.89
N ALA A 358 -3.92 -24.95 -5.06
CA ALA A 358 -4.56 -25.43 -6.28
C ALA A 358 -5.90 -24.68 -6.53
N VAL A 359 -5.99 -24.01 -7.67
CA VAL A 359 -7.25 -23.52 -8.26
C VAL A 359 -7.75 -24.62 -9.19
N THR A 360 -8.80 -25.33 -8.78
CA THR A 360 -9.59 -26.18 -9.69
C THR A 360 -10.56 -25.31 -10.48
N MET A 361 -10.27 -25.09 -11.76
CA MET A 361 -11.28 -24.81 -12.77
C MET A 361 -12.13 -26.07 -12.98
N ASN A 362 -13.45 -25.93 -12.95
CA ASN A 362 -14.35 -26.84 -13.64
C ASN A 362 -15.29 -26.01 -14.52
N MET A 363 -15.57 -26.61 -15.67
CA MET A 363 -16.35 -26.13 -16.82
C MET A 363 -17.70 -25.51 -16.49
#